data_AF-A0A7K2QDF4-F1
#
_entry.id   AF-A0A7K2QDF4-F1
#
_cell.length_a   1.000
_cell.length_b   1.000
_cell.length_c   1.000
_cell.angle_alpha   90.00
_cell.angle_beta   90.00
_cell.angle_gamma   90.00
#
_symmetry.space_group_name_H-M   'P 1'
#
loop_
_entity.id
_entity.type
_entity.pdbx_description
1 polymer ?
#
loop_
_entity_poly.entity_id
_entity_poly.type
_entity_poly.pdbx_seq_one_letter_code
_entity_poly.pdbx_strand_id
1 'polypeptide(L)' 'VADLKRRGLTILMATHEMDFARQVADQVCFLENGVIVEQGTAEQVFTAPREQATRRFLSRVLDLPGRDGTVVV' A
#
# COMPACT_ATOMS: atom_id res chain seq x y z
N VAL A 1 -9.42 12.78 -1.72
CA VAL A 1 -8.36 12.41 -0.74
C VAL A 1 -7.09 13.26 -0.91
N ALA A 2 -6.51 13.39 -2.09
CA ALA A 2 -5.30 14.21 -2.31
C ALA A 2 -5.43 15.68 -1.82
N ASP A 3 -6.60 16.29 -1.98
CA ASP A 3 -6.87 17.63 -1.43
C ASP A 3 -6.84 17.68 0.11
N LEU A 4 -7.36 16.65 0.77
CA LEU A 4 -7.36 16.55 2.23
C LEU A 4 -5.93 16.39 2.77
N LYS A 5 -5.08 15.61 2.10
CA LYS A 5 -3.65 15.51 2.40
C LYS A 5 -2.97 16.87 2.31
N ARG A 6 -3.20 17.63 1.22
CA ARG A 6 -2.63 18.99 1.06
C ARG A 6 -3.06 19.95 2.16
N ARG A 7 -4.24 19.75 2.74
CA ARG A 7 -4.77 20.54 3.87
C ARG A 7 -4.21 20.12 5.23
N GLY A 8 -3.30 19.15 5.28
CA GLY A 8 -2.63 18.71 6.51
C GLY A 8 -3.47 17.79 7.41
N LEU A 9 -4.50 17.15 6.86
CA LEU A 9 -5.33 16.19 7.60
C LEU A 9 -4.64 14.83 7.69
N THR A 10 -4.73 14.19 8.86
CA THR A 10 -4.35 12.78 9.02
C THR A 10 -5.44 11.90 8.40
N ILE A 11 -5.05 11.00 7.51
CA ILE A 11 -5.96 10.11 6.78
C ILE A 11 -5.45 8.68 6.95
N LEU A 12 -6.35 7.79 7.37
CA LEU A 12 -6.17 6.35 7.27
C LEU A 12 -7.12 5.87 6.17
N MET A 13 -6.60 5.16 5.17
CA MET A 13 -7.43 4.65 4.09
C MET A 13 -7.06 3.21 3.71
N ALA A 14 -8.04 2.44 3.23
CA ALA A 14 -7.79 1.14 2.63
C ALA A 14 -8.08 1.25 1.14
N THR A 15 -7.17 0.75 0.29
CA THR A 15 -7.34 0.80 -1.16
C THR A 15 -6.73 -0.41 -1.85
N HIS A 16 -7.35 -0.79 -2.98
CA HIS A 16 -6.82 -1.78 -3.91
C HIS A 16 -6.16 -1.12 -5.14
N GLU A 17 -6.24 0.21 -5.27
CA GLU A 17 -5.57 0.97 -6.33
C GLU A 17 -4.14 1.33 -5.92
N MET A 18 -3.17 0.52 -6.35
CA MET A 18 -1.77 0.64 -5.93
C MET A 18 -1.10 1.91 -6.47
N ASP A 19 -1.41 2.30 -7.71
CA ASP A 19 -0.88 3.54 -8.30
C ASP A 19 -1.34 4.77 -7.53
N PHE A 20 -2.59 4.77 -7.06
CA PHE A 20 -3.12 5.83 -6.21
C PHE A 20 -2.41 5.86 -4.84
N ALA A 21 -2.27 4.70 -4.21
CA ALA A 21 -1.55 4.56 -2.94
C ALA A 21 -0.12 5.11 -3.07
N ARG A 22 0.62 4.71 -4.10
CA ARG A 22 1.99 5.16 -4.36
C ARG A 22 2.11 6.69 -4.49
N GLN A 23 1.10 7.35 -5.04
CA GLN A 23 1.10 8.80 -5.25
C GLN A 23 0.71 9.61 -4.01
N VAL A 24 -0.21 9.09 -3.19
CA VAL A 24 -0.86 9.86 -2.13
C VAL A 24 -0.40 9.45 -0.73
N ALA A 25 0.07 8.23 -0.54
CA ALA A 25 0.49 7.71 0.76
C ALA A 25 1.81 8.33 1.26
N ASP A 26 1.89 8.63 2.54
CA ASP A 26 3.17 8.85 3.23
C ASP A 26 3.73 7.54 3.82
N GLN A 27 2.83 6.68 4.30
CA GLN A 27 3.11 5.36 4.86
C GLN A 27 2.18 4.33 4.23
N VAL A 28 2.60 3.07 4.22
CA VAL A 28 1.83 1.93 3.74
C VAL A 28 2.01 0.78 4.72
N CYS A 29 0.91 0.09 5.02
CA CYS A 29 0.81 -1.13 5.82
C CYS A 29 0.25 -2.27 4.96
N PHE A 30 1.07 -3.28 4.69
CA PHE A 30 0.60 -4.51 4.05
C PHE A 30 -0.03 -5.43 5.11
N LEU A 31 -1.30 -5.78 4.90
CA LEU A 31 -2.05 -6.66 5.79
C LEU A 31 -2.27 -8.02 5.12
N GLU A 32 -1.97 -9.11 5.82
CA GLU A 32 -2.26 -10.47 5.38
C GLU A 32 -2.82 -11.27 6.56
N ASN A 33 -3.93 -11.99 6.34
CA ASN A 33 -4.57 -12.83 7.37
C ASN A 33 -4.84 -12.10 8.70
N GLY A 34 -5.21 -10.82 8.64
CA GLY A 34 -5.50 -10.00 9.82
C GLY A 34 -4.26 -9.49 10.57
N VAL A 35 -3.06 -9.64 10.02
CA VAL A 35 -1.80 -9.19 10.63
C VAL A 35 -1.12 -8.17 9.72
N ILE A 36 -0.55 -7.11 10.30
CA ILE A 36 0.35 -6.21 9.57
C ILE A 36 1.66 -6.95 9.37
N VAL A 37 1.90 -7.36 8.12
CA VAL A 37 3.09 -8.10 7.74
C VAL A 37 4.26 -7.15 7.45
N GLU A 38 3.99 -6.02 6.82
CA GLU A 38 5.01 -5.02 6.52
C GLU A 38 4.45 -3.60 6.67
N GLN A 39 5.25 -2.69 7.19
CA GLN A 39 4.93 -1.27 7.28
C GLN A 39 6.16 -0.43 6.95
N GLY A 40 5.98 0.63 6.17
CA GLY A 40 7.05 1.56 5.81
C GLY A 40 6.57 2.72 4.96
N THR A 41 7.52 3.49 4.43
CA THR A 41 7.19 4.52 3.44
C THR A 41 6.62 3.86 2.19
N ALA A 42 5.71 4.56 1.51
CA ALA A 42 5.16 4.08 0.24
C ALA A 42 6.27 3.73 -0.75
N GLU A 43 7.30 4.59 -0.84
CA GLU A 43 8.48 4.34 -1.67
C GLU A 43 9.17 3.01 -1.32
N GLN A 44 9.47 2.76 -0.04
CA GLN A 44 10.16 1.54 0.37
C GLN A 44 9.29 0.30 0.11
N VAL A 45 8.02 0.31 0.50
CA VAL A 45 7.14 -0.85 0.36
C VAL A 45 6.90 -1.20 -1.12
N PHE A 46 6.72 -0.21 -2.00
CA PHE A 46 6.44 -0.46 -3.42
C PHE A 46 7.69 -0.71 -4.28
N THR A 47 8.90 -0.31 -3.85
CA THR A 47 10.14 -0.46 -4.65
C THR A 47 11.11 -1.48 -4.09
N ALA A 48 11.23 -1.57 -2.78
CA ALA A 48 12.14 -2.46 -2.07
C ALA A 48 11.46 -3.09 -0.84
N PRO A 49 10.36 -3.84 -1.03
CA PRO A 49 9.68 -4.53 0.06
C PRO A 49 10.63 -5.50 0.78
N ARG A 50 10.57 -5.52 2.10
CA ARG A 50 11.42 -6.35 2.96
C ARG A 50 10.87 -7.75 3.10
N GLU A 51 9.56 -7.90 3.21
CA GLU A 51 8.92 -9.18 3.47
C GLU A 51 8.67 -9.96 2.18
N GLN A 52 8.90 -11.28 2.25
CA GLN A 52 8.68 -12.17 1.11
C GLN A 52 7.19 -12.24 0.73
N ALA A 53 6.29 -12.14 1.72
CA ALA A 53 4.85 -12.07 1.48
C ALA A 53 4.48 -10.81 0.68
N THR A 54 4.94 -9.63 1.09
CA THR A 54 4.74 -8.36 0.37
C THR A 54 5.29 -8.42 -1.07
N ARG A 55 6.49 -8.98 -1.27
CA ARG A 55 7.07 -9.20 -2.61
C ARG A 55 6.16 -10.03 -3.51
N ARG A 56 5.68 -11.17 -2.99
CA ARG A 56 4.79 -12.09 -3.72
C ARG A 56 3.44 -11.46 -4.02
N PHE A 57 2.93 -10.62 -3.12
CA PHE A 57 1.70 -9.90 -3.33
C PHE A 57 1.87 -8.84 -4.43
N LEU A 58 2.87 -7.97 -4.29
CA LEU A 58 3.14 -6.90 -5.25
C LEU A 58 3.47 -7.45 -6.64
N SER A 59 4.22 -8.55 -6.75
CA SER A 59 4.48 -9.18 -8.06
C SER A 59 3.22 -9.70 -8.74
N ARG A 60 2.15 -10.01 -8.00
CA ARG A 60 0.88 -10.45 -8.60
C ARG A 60 0.01 -9.27 -8.98
N VAL A 61 0.02 -8.21 -8.18
CA VAL A 61 -0.87 -7.05 -8.35
C VAL A 61 -0.32 -6.03 -9.34
N LEU A 62 1.01 -5.90 -9.44
CA LEU A 62 1.65 -5.01 -10.41
C LEU A 62 1.72 -5.64 -11.82
N ASP A 63 1.67 -6.97 -11.93
CA ASP A 63 1.72 -7.69 -13.21
C ASP A 63 0.34 -8.13 -13.75
N LEU A 64 -0.74 -8.05 -12.96
CA LEU A 64 -2.08 -8.50 -13.38
C LEU A 64 -3.18 -7.49 -13.00
N PRO A 65 -4.16 -7.22 -13.89
CA PRO A 65 -5.31 -6.39 -13.55
C PRO A 65 -6.22 -7.12 -12.55
N GLY A 66 -6.31 -6.60 -11.33
CA GLY A 66 -7.44 -6.76 -10.42
C GLY A 66 -7.55 -8.10 -9.67
N ARG A 67 -6.76 -8.30 -8.60
CA ARG A 67 -7.06 -9.32 -7.57
C ARG A 67 -6.81 -8.81 -6.15
N ASP A 68 -7.68 -9.29 -5.25
CA ASP A 68 -7.78 -8.90 -3.84
C ASP A 68 -6.59 -9.32 -3.00
N GLY A 69 -5.83 -8.33 -2.54
CA GLY A 69 -5.25 -8.33 -1.21
C GLY A 69 -5.38 -6.95 -0.62
N THR A 70 -5.63 -6.89 0.68
CA THR A 70 -5.96 -5.65 1.37
C THR A 70 -4.67 -4.94 1.75
N VAL A 71 -4.32 -3.89 1.01
CA VAL A 71 -3.31 -2.93 1.43
C VAL A 71 -4.01 -1.83 2.21
N VAL A 72 -3.53 -1.59 3.43
CA VAL A 72 -3.97 -0.47 4.26
C VAL A 72 -2.91 0.60 4.15
N VAL A 73 -3.31 1.81 3.80
CA VAL A 73 -2.42 2.94 3.53
C VAL A 73 -2.67 4.00 4.60
#